data_AF-A0A957Q7U2-F1
#
_entry.id   AF-A0A957Q7U2-F1
#
_cell.length_a   1.000
_cell.length_b   1.000
_cell.length_c   1.000
_cell.angle_alpha   90.00
_cell.angle_beta   90.00
_cell.angle_gamma   90.00
#
_symmetry.space_group_name_H-M   'P 1'
#
loop_
_entity.id
_entity.type
_entity.pdbx_description
1 polymer ?
#
loop_
_entity_poly.entity_id
_entity_poly.type
_entity_poly.pdbx_seq_one_letter_code
_entity_poly.pdbx_strand_id
1 'polypeptide(L)'
;RRALRMEDELVPYADRVAHRYRQWLEDQQSNGFIFTPDQRWWLDRIAEQIGLNLTVQPADFDYGDFFDKGGRMGAMRALGKDWLGLVEAMNEALTVVEPER
;
A
#
# COMPACT_ATOMS: atom_id res chain seq x y z
N ARG A 1 20.83 -9.91 -35.66
CA ARG A 1 19.56 -10.09 -34.91
C ARG A 1 19.85 -11.00 -33.71
N ARG A 2 19.79 -10.47 -32.49
CA ARG A 2 19.61 -11.27 -31.27
C ARG A 2 18.28 -10.80 -30.69
N ALA A 3 17.30 -11.68 -30.66
CA ALA A 3 16.02 -11.41 -30.00
C ALA A 3 16.30 -11.37 -28.50
N LEU A 4 16.13 -10.19 -27.90
CA LEU A 4 16.06 -10.04 -26.46
C LEU A 4 14.87 -10.88 -25.97
N ARG A 5 15.07 -11.66 -24.90
CA ARG A 5 13.99 -12.42 -24.28
C ARG A 5 12.87 -11.45 -23.89
N MET A 6 11.76 -11.53 -24.61
CA MET A 6 10.53 -10.80 -24.34
C MET A 6 9.64 -11.72 -23.49
N GLU A 7 9.93 -11.85 -22.19
CA GLU A 7 9.04 -12.57 -21.25
C GLU A 7 8.92 -11.91 -19.85
N ASP A 8 9.64 -10.82 -19.56
CA ASP A 8 9.32 -9.91 -18.42
C ASP A 8 8.46 -8.75 -18.91
N GLU A 9 7.31 -9.10 -19.47
CA GLU A 9 6.34 -8.14 -19.99
C GLU A 9 5.81 -7.26 -18.84
N LEU A 10 6.45 -6.10 -18.66
CA LEU A 10 6.03 -4.88 -17.97
C LEU A 10 4.70 -5.01 -17.19
N VAL A 11 4.66 -5.79 -16.11
CA VAL A 11 3.54 -5.68 -15.16
C VAL A 11 3.51 -4.22 -14.73
N PRO A 12 2.40 -3.48 -14.92
CA PRO A 12 2.30 -2.11 -14.45
C PRO A 12 2.72 -2.03 -12.99
N TYR A 13 3.46 -0.99 -12.60
CA TYR A 13 3.93 -0.87 -11.22
C TYR A 13 2.78 -0.98 -10.20
N ALA A 14 1.62 -0.41 -10.54
CA ALA A 14 0.39 -0.54 -9.75
C ALA A 14 -0.05 -2.00 -9.54
N ASP A 15 0.07 -2.86 -10.56
CA ASP A 15 -0.30 -4.28 -10.44
C ASP A 15 0.69 -5.05 -9.56
N ARG A 16 1.98 -4.70 -9.59
CA ARG A 16 2.98 -5.23 -8.64
C ARG A 16 2.67 -4.82 -7.20
N VAL A 17 2.36 -3.55 -6.98
CA VAL A 17 1.96 -3.04 -5.66
C VAL A 17 0.68 -3.72 -5.17
N ALA A 18 -0.32 -3.90 -6.04
CA ALA A 18 -1.55 -4.62 -5.69
C ALA A 18 -1.29 -6.09 -5.32
N HIS A 19 -0.38 -6.77 -6.02
CA HIS A 19 0.03 -8.13 -5.67
C HIS A 19 0.67 -8.19 -4.28
N ARG A 20 1.65 -7.32 -4.02
CA ARG A 20 2.32 -7.23 -2.71
C ARG A 20 1.38 -6.85 -1.59
N TYR A 21 0.40 -6.00 -1.87
CA TYR A 21 -0.59 -5.61 -0.88
C TYR A 21 -1.46 -6.80 -0.45
N ARG A 22 -1.85 -7.67 -1.39
CA ARG A 22 -2.54 -8.92 -1.05
C ARG A 22 -1.68 -9.84 -0.18
N GLN A 23 -0.41 -10.03 -0.53
CA GLN A 23 0.52 -10.83 0.27
C GLN A 23 0.72 -10.24 1.67
N TRP A 24 0.94 -8.93 1.75
CA TRP A 24 1.08 -8.22 3.02
C TRP A 24 -0.15 -8.41 3.91
N LEU A 25 -1.37 -8.35 3.36
CA LEU A 25 -2.60 -8.62 4.12
C LEU A 25 -2.69 -10.08 4.62
N GLU A 26 -2.30 -11.04 3.80
CA GLU A 26 -2.25 -12.47 4.18
C GLU A 26 -1.25 -12.69 5.32
N ASP A 27 -0.09 -12.03 5.29
CA ASP A 27 0.91 -12.05 6.35
C ASP A 27 0.37 -11.43 7.64
N GLN A 28 -0.30 -10.26 7.55
CA GLN A 28 -0.93 -9.63 8.72
C GLN A 28 -1.99 -10.57 9.34
N GLN A 29 -2.83 -11.18 8.51
CA GLN A 29 -3.87 -12.12 8.97
C GLN A 29 -3.27 -13.37 9.62
N SER A 30 -2.20 -13.92 9.04
CA SER A 30 -1.48 -15.07 9.59
C SER A 30 -0.83 -14.77 10.94
N ASN A 31 -0.44 -13.51 11.17
CA ASN A 31 0.04 -13.00 12.45
C ASN A 31 -1.09 -12.62 13.43
N GLY A 32 -2.35 -12.89 13.10
CA GLY A 32 -3.50 -12.69 13.97
C GLY A 32 -4.15 -11.30 13.88
N PHE A 33 -3.70 -10.44 12.95
CA PHE A 33 -4.33 -9.14 12.71
C PHE A 33 -5.51 -9.27 11.75
N ILE A 34 -6.72 -9.05 12.25
CA ILE A 34 -7.93 -8.97 11.43
C ILE A 34 -8.37 -7.52 11.39
N PHE A 35 -8.29 -6.91 10.21
CA PHE A 35 -8.72 -5.53 9.99
C PHE A 35 -10.23 -5.42 9.85
N THR A 36 -10.81 -4.42 10.50
CA THR A 36 -12.22 -4.05 10.30
C THR A 36 -12.45 -3.47 8.89
N PRO A 37 -13.70 -3.44 8.40
CA PRO A 37 -14.01 -2.81 7.11
C PRO A 37 -13.52 -1.36 7.00
N ASP A 38 -13.59 -0.59 8.09
CA ASP A 38 -13.12 0.80 8.10
C ASP A 38 -11.60 0.89 7.97
N GLN A 39 -10.86 0.03 8.69
CA GLN A 39 -9.42 -0.08 8.55
C GLN A 39 -9.02 -0.54 7.14
N ARG A 40 -9.73 -1.51 6.57
CA ARG A 40 -9.49 -1.99 5.21
C ARG A 40 -9.64 -0.90 4.18
N TRP A 41 -10.64 -0.04 4.29
CA TRP A 41 -10.77 1.12 3.40
C TRP A 41 -9.49 1.97 3.38
N TRP A 42 -8.92 2.28 4.56
CA TRP A 42 -7.71 3.09 4.64
C TRP A 42 -6.52 2.37 4.00
N LEU A 43 -6.32 1.09 4.34
CA LEU A 43 -5.21 0.30 3.82
C LEU A 43 -5.31 0.11 2.29
N ASP A 44 -6.50 -0.18 1.77
CA ASP A 44 -6.73 -0.36 0.34
C ASP A 44 -6.39 0.94 -0.42
N ARG A 45 -6.85 2.11 0.08
CA ARG A 45 -6.55 3.42 -0.51
C ARG A 45 -5.07 3.80 -0.42
N ILE A 46 -4.40 3.50 0.71
CA ILE A 46 -2.95 3.74 0.84
C ILE A 46 -2.19 2.92 -0.19
N ALA A 47 -2.51 1.64 -0.34
CA ALA A 47 -1.86 0.77 -1.33
C ALA A 47 -2.07 1.25 -2.77
N GLU A 48 -3.27 1.72 -3.11
CA GLU A 48 -3.56 2.32 -4.42
C GLU A 48 -2.73 3.58 -4.67
N GLN A 49 -2.64 4.48 -3.70
CA GLN A 49 -1.83 5.69 -3.82
C GLN A 49 -0.33 5.39 -3.95
N ILE A 50 0.18 4.39 -3.22
CA ILE A 50 1.55 3.88 -3.44
C ILE A 50 1.70 3.36 -4.86
N GLY A 51 0.73 2.62 -5.38
CA GLY A 51 0.72 2.11 -6.76
C GLY A 51 0.76 3.20 -7.83
N LEU A 52 0.29 4.41 -7.51
CA LEU A 52 0.32 5.58 -8.41
C LEU A 52 1.57 6.44 -8.24
N ASN A 53 2.01 6.67 -6.99
CA ASN A 53 2.98 7.70 -6.63
C ASN A 53 4.28 7.18 -5.99
N LEU A 54 4.47 5.84 -5.94
CA LEU A 54 5.59 5.14 -5.27
C LEU A 54 5.62 5.26 -3.74
N THR A 55 4.92 6.22 -3.15
CA THR A 55 4.85 6.42 -1.71
C THR A 55 3.59 7.20 -1.32
N VAL A 56 3.19 7.07 -0.07
CA VAL A 56 2.21 7.95 0.59
C VAL A 56 2.88 8.62 1.79
N GLN A 57 2.75 9.93 1.88
CA GLN A 57 3.23 10.76 2.96
C GLN A 57 2.06 11.25 3.82
N PRO A 58 2.30 11.67 5.08
CA PRO A 58 1.23 12.17 5.95
C PRO A 58 0.47 13.38 5.38
N ALA A 59 1.13 14.18 4.53
CA ALA A 59 0.51 15.31 3.84
C ALA A 59 -0.55 14.89 2.81
N ASP A 60 -0.45 13.69 2.24
CA ASP A 60 -1.42 13.21 1.25
C ASP A 60 -2.81 12.96 1.87
N PHE A 61 -2.87 12.82 3.20
CA PHE A 61 -4.12 12.69 3.95
C PHE A 61 -4.91 14.01 4.05
N ASP A 62 -4.34 15.13 3.61
CA ASP A 62 -5.00 16.44 3.61
C ASP A 62 -5.73 16.72 2.28
N TYR A 63 -5.81 15.73 1.38
CA TYR A 63 -6.44 15.84 0.07
C TYR A 63 -7.34 14.64 -0.26
N GLY A 64 -8.23 14.84 -1.25
CA GLY A 64 -9.04 13.79 -1.88
C GLY A 64 -9.84 12.92 -0.91
N ASP A 65 -9.99 11.64 -1.27
CA ASP A 65 -10.76 10.64 -0.51
C ASP A 65 -10.31 10.55 0.95
N PHE A 66 -9.01 10.68 1.24
CA PHE A 66 -8.51 10.66 2.61
C PHE A 66 -9.05 11.84 3.41
N PHE A 67 -8.98 13.04 2.86
CA PHE A 67 -9.52 14.24 3.50
C PHE A 67 -11.04 14.14 3.68
N ASP A 68 -11.75 13.65 2.66
CA ASP A 68 -13.20 13.44 2.71
C ASP A 68 -13.61 12.46 3.82
N LYS A 69 -12.73 11.50 4.15
CA LYS A 69 -12.89 10.58 5.30
C LYS A 69 -12.31 11.12 6.63
N GLY A 70 -12.04 12.42 6.70
CA GLY A 70 -11.58 13.11 7.91
C GLY A 70 -10.05 13.21 8.05
N GLY A 71 -9.32 12.96 6.97
CA GLY A 71 -7.87 13.12 6.85
C GLY A 71 -7.06 12.40 7.91
N ARG A 72 -5.99 13.03 8.38
CA ARG A 72 -5.09 12.49 9.42
C ARG A 72 -5.84 12.08 10.69
N MET A 73 -6.86 12.84 11.09
CA MET A 73 -7.68 12.51 12.26
C MET A 73 -8.59 11.31 12.02
N GLY A 74 -9.08 11.13 10.79
CA GLY A 74 -9.81 9.94 10.35
C GLY A 74 -8.92 8.70 10.40
N ALA A 75 -7.72 8.79 9.83
CA ALA A 75 -6.74 7.71 9.85
C ALA A 75 -6.37 7.31 11.28
N MET A 76 -6.07 8.27 12.16
CA MET A 76 -5.76 7.99 13.56
C MET A 76 -6.92 7.31 14.32
N ARG A 77 -8.18 7.68 14.03
CA ARG A 77 -9.35 7.02 14.64
C ARG A 77 -9.51 5.57 14.17
N ALA A 78 -9.26 5.30 12.89
CA ALA A 78 -9.49 3.99 12.29
C ALA A 78 -8.31 3.02 12.54
N LEU A 79 -7.09 3.48 12.28
CA LEU A 79 -5.85 2.69 12.33
C LEU A 79 -5.14 2.80 13.69
N GLY A 80 -5.56 3.72 14.55
CA GLY A 80 -5.02 3.92 15.89
C GLY A 80 -3.87 4.94 15.96
N LYS A 81 -3.28 5.06 17.16
CA LYS A 81 -2.25 6.06 17.47
C LYS A 81 -0.98 5.96 16.62
N ASP A 82 -0.69 4.76 16.10
CA ASP A 82 0.52 4.46 15.34
C ASP A 82 0.26 4.33 13.83
N TRP A 83 -0.79 5.00 13.34
CA TRP A 83 -1.16 4.95 11.92
C TRP A 83 -0.03 5.42 10.98
N LEU A 84 0.84 6.32 11.45
CA LEU A 84 2.01 6.78 10.70
C LEU A 84 3.02 5.64 10.51
N GLY A 85 3.33 4.89 11.58
CA GLY A 85 4.20 3.72 11.49
C GLY A 85 3.62 2.64 10.57
N LEU A 86 2.29 2.49 10.55
CA LEU A 86 1.61 1.59 9.62
C LEU A 86 1.75 2.05 8.16
N VAL A 87 1.62 3.34 7.87
CA VAL A 87 1.84 3.91 6.52
C VAL A 87 3.29 3.71 6.09
N GLU A 88 4.26 3.96 6.97
CA GLU A 88 5.68 3.71 6.71
C GLU A 88 5.95 2.24 6.39
N ALA A 89 5.42 1.32 7.20
CA ALA A 89 5.54 -0.12 6.95
C ALA A 89 4.94 -0.54 5.61
N MET A 90 3.82 0.06 5.19
CA MET A 90 3.22 -0.19 3.88
C MET A 90 4.08 0.38 2.74
N ASN A 91 4.60 1.60 2.88
CA ASN A 91 5.52 2.18 1.89
C ASN A 91 6.73 1.25 1.68
N GLU A 92 7.32 0.75 2.77
CA GLU A 92 8.46 -0.16 2.68
C GLU A 92 8.06 -1.49 2.02
N ALA A 93 7.05 -2.18 2.56
CA ALA A 93 6.66 -3.51 2.10
C ALA A 93 6.19 -3.56 0.65
N LEU A 94 5.51 -2.51 0.17
CA LEU A 94 4.91 -2.51 -1.16
C LEU A 94 5.87 -2.07 -2.26
N THR A 95 6.94 -1.34 -1.92
CA THR A 95 7.85 -0.73 -2.90
C THR A 95 9.16 -1.52 -3.09
N VAL A 96 9.49 -2.47 -2.21
CA VAL A 96 10.72 -3.28 -2.27
C VAL A 96 11.02 -3.75 -3.69
N VAL A 97 12.18 -3.48 -4.25
CA VAL A 97 12.56 -4.10 -5.54
C VAL A 97 13.12 -5.49 -5.21
N GLU A 98 12.49 -6.56 -5.68
CA GLU A 98 13.06 -7.90 -5.50
C GLU A 98 14.41 -7.95 -6.25
N PRO A 99 15.50 -8.42 -5.62
CA PRO A 99 16.71 -8.69 -6.38
C PRO A 99 16.41 -9.81 -7.39
N GLU A 100 16.77 -9.61 -8.65
CA GLU A 100 16.67 -10.66 -9.68
C GLU A 100 17.36 -11.92 -9.16
N ARG A 101 16.60 -13.01 -9.04
CA ARG A 101 17.11 -14.33 -8.67
C ARG A 101 17.72 -15.04 -9.86
#